data_AF-A0A139CW63-F1
#
_entry.id   AF-A0A139CW63-F1
#
_cell.length_a   1.000
_cell.length_b   1.000
_cell.length_c   1.000
_cell.angle_alpha   90.00
_cell.angle_beta   90.00
_cell.angle_gamma   90.00
#
_symmetry.space_group_name_H-M   'P 1'
#
loop_
_entity.id
_entity.type
_entity.pdbx_description
1 polymer ?
#
loop_
_entity_poly.entity_id
_entity_poly.type
_entity_poly.pdbx_seq_one_letter_code
_entity_poly.pdbx_strand_id
1 'polypeptide(L)'
;MDSQLKKAVINHQQEKIEEYLKKLETDNSFSLASLIEDLLSLMLMECSLRYGSFHFVKMSLFLRELSQKNYFSRESELEIAGVVVLGLSERHFINLEADSSGYKEKRLIKEPILNWAKKLIMGTLITPFIMLLEFWKSSRSS
;
A
#
# COMPACT_ATOMS: atom_id res chain seq x y z
N MET A 1 -2.49 8.34 15.69
CA MET A 1 -1.45 7.40 16.14
C MET A 1 -0.34 7.37 15.12
N ASP A 2 0.86 7.78 15.52
CA ASP A 2 2.07 7.72 14.70
C ASP A 2 2.55 6.25 14.68
N SER A 3 1.80 5.39 13.97
CA SER A 3 1.99 3.94 14.07
C SER A 3 3.36 3.57 13.50
N GLN A 4 4.13 2.79 14.26
CA GLN A 4 5.45 2.32 13.83
C GLN A 4 5.39 1.61 12.46
N LEU A 5 4.24 0.99 12.16
CA LEU A 5 3.94 0.40 10.86
C LEU A 5 3.90 1.44 9.73
N LYS A 6 3.18 2.56 9.89
CA LYS A 6 3.13 3.63 8.86
C LYS A 6 4.52 4.13 8.51
N LYS A 7 5.38 4.34 9.51
CA LYS A 7 6.78 4.73 9.30
C LYS A 7 7.58 3.64 8.59
N ALA A 8 7.38 2.38 8.95
CA ALA A 8 8.06 1.27 8.28
C ALA A 8 7.65 1.18 6.80
N VAL A 9 6.36 1.36 6.51
CA VAL A 9 5.79 1.38 5.15
C VAL A 9 6.35 2.55 4.33
N ILE A 10 6.30 3.78 4.85
CA ILE A 10 6.81 4.98 4.14
C ILE A 10 8.31 4.86 3.85
N ASN A 11 9.08 4.31 4.79
CA ASN A 11 10.54 4.20 4.68
C ASN A 11 10.99 2.87 4.05
N HIS A 12 10.09 2.07 3.49
CA HIS A 12 10.39 0.78 2.86
C HIS A 12 11.20 -0.18 3.76
N GLN A 13 10.91 -0.22 5.06
CA GLN A 13 11.59 -1.06 6.04
C GLN A 13 10.98 -2.46 6.09
N GLN A 14 11.29 -3.28 5.09
CA GLN A 14 10.69 -4.60 4.86
C GLN A 14 10.77 -5.53 6.08
N GLU A 15 11.93 -5.61 6.73
CA GLU A 15 12.12 -6.46 7.93
C GLU A 15 11.13 -6.12 9.05
N LYS A 16 10.89 -4.82 9.29
CA LYS A 16 9.94 -4.38 10.33
C LYS A 16 8.49 -4.66 9.96
N ILE A 17 8.19 -4.65 8.67
CA ILE A 17 6.86 -5.01 8.16
C ILE A 17 6.61 -6.50 8.37
N GLU A 18 7.59 -7.35 8.03
CA GLU A 18 7.51 -8.80 8.25
C GLU A 18 7.41 -9.15 9.73
N GLU A 19 8.19 -8.49 10.59
CA GLU A 19 8.07 -8.65 12.05
C GLU A 19 6.69 -8.24 12.57
N TYR A 20 6.12 -7.15 12.04
CA TYR A 20 4.78 -6.73 12.40
C TYR A 20 3.74 -7.77 11.99
N LEU A 21 3.81 -8.27 10.75
CA LEU A 21 2.89 -9.30 10.26
C LEU A 21 2.99 -10.60 11.07
N LYS A 22 4.19 -11.03 11.45
CA LYS A 22 4.38 -12.18 12.35
C LYS A 22 3.76 -11.96 13.73
N LYS A 23 3.88 -10.76 14.30
CA LYS A 23 3.25 -10.43 15.59
C LYS A 23 1.72 -10.53 15.52
N LEU A 24 1.13 -10.17 14.37
CA LEU A 24 -0.31 -10.30 14.17
C LEU A 24 -0.80 -11.74 14.32
N GLU A 25 0.00 -12.76 13.99
CA GLU A 25 -0.41 -14.16 14.15
C GLU A 25 -0.73 -14.53 15.60
N THR A 26 -0.06 -13.87 16.55
CA THR A 26 -0.24 -14.08 17.99
C THR A 26 -1.17 -13.08 18.66
N ASP A 27 -1.59 -12.03 17.95
CA ASP A 27 -2.45 -10.99 18.49
C ASP A 27 -3.93 -11.36 18.33
N ASN A 28 -4.58 -11.77 19.43
CA ASN A 28 -6.00 -12.13 19.43
C ASN A 28 -6.94 -10.92 19.30
N SER A 29 -6.44 -9.69 19.49
CA SER A 29 -7.23 -8.47 19.38
C SER A 29 -7.25 -7.88 17.97
N PHE A 30 -6.37 -8.39 17.10
CA PHE A 30 -6.29 -7.94 15.72
C PHE A 30 -7.58 -8.25 14.95
N SER A 31 -7.96 -7.29 14.11
CA SER A 31 -8.88 -7.50 12.99
C SER A 31 -8.36 -6.80 11.75
N LEU A 32 -8.63 -7.34 10.57
CA LEU A 32 -8.30 -6.68 9.30
C LEU A 32 -8.92 -5.27 9.23
N ALA A 33 -10.13 -5.10 9.77
CA ALA A 33 -10.79 -3.81 9.84
C ALA A 33 -9.95 -2.75 10.57
N SER A 34 -9.44 -3.09 11.76
CA SER A 34 -8.63 -2.17 12.58
C SER A 34 -7.32 -1.76 11.88
N LEU A 35 -6.69 -2.68 11.16
CA LEU A 35 -5.49 -2.41 10.38
C LEU A 35 -5.76 -1.44 9.23
N ILE A 36 -6.84 -1.66 8.48
CA ILE A 36 -7.22 -0.80 7.36
C ILE A 36 -7.58 0.60 7.86
N GLU A 37 -8.27 0.72 9.01
CA GLU A 37 -8.54 2.02 9.63
C GLU A 37 -7.26 2.75 10.04
N ASP A 38 -6.28 2.06 10.62
CA ASP A 38 -4.99 2.68 10.91
C ASP A 38 -4.33 3.18 9.61
N LEU A 39 -4.22 2.33 8.59
CA LEU A 39 -3.51 2.66 7.36
C LEU A 39 -4.24 3.61 6.41
N LEU A 40 -5.54 3.87 6.61
CA LEU A 40 -6.37 4.62 5.67
C LEU A 40 -5.79 6.00 5.33
N SER A 41 -5.28 6.72 6.33
CA SER A 41 -4.66 8.04 6.11
C SER A 41 -3.45 7.97 5.17
N LEU A 42 -2.66 6.90 5.30
CA LEU A 42 -1.49 6.67 4.46
C LEU A 42 -1.90 6.30 3.02
N MET A 43 -2.92 5.46 2.86
CA MET A 43 -3.45 5.09 1.56
C MET A 43 -4.03 6.30 0.80
N LEU A 44 -4.77 7.18 1.51
CA LEU A 44 -5.33 8.40 0.93
C LEU A 44 -4.23 9.38 0.47
N MET A 45 -3.15 9.50 1.25
CA MET A 45 -2.01 10.34 0.90
C MET A 45 -1.35 9.89 -0.42
N GLU A 46 -1.17 8.58 -0.61
CA GLU A 46 -0.58 8.03 -1.84
C GLU A 46 -1.47 8.23 -3.07
N CYS A 47 -2.77 7.95 -2.93
CA CYS A 47 -3.74 8.10 -4.04
C CYS A 47 -3.83 9.54 -4.55
N SER A 48 -3.66 10.51 -3.66
CA SER A 48 -3.75 11.95 -3.96
C SER A 48 -2.53 12.48 -4.73
N LEU A 49 -1.37 11.84 -4.61
CA LEU A 49 -0.09 12.43 -5.03
C LEU A 49 0.50 11.83 -6.31
N ARG A 50 0.33 10.52 -6.56
CA ARG A 50 1.12 9.85 -7.62
C ARG A 50 0.31 9.19 -8.73
N TYR A 51 -0.86 8.63 -8.44
CA TYR A 51 -1.60 7.81 -9.42
C TYR A 51 -3.00 8.31 -9.76
N GLY A 52 -3.57 9.25 -8.99
CA GLY A 52 -4.95 9.72 -9.19
C GLY A 52 -6.00 8.60 -9.12
N SER A 53 -5.62 7.44 -8.58
CA SER A 53 -6.38 6.20 -8.61
C SER A 53 -6.72 5.76 -7.20
N PHE A 54 -8.00 5.79 -6.87
CA PHE A 54 -8.52 5.37 -5.57
C PHE A 54 -8.80 3.86 -5.49
N HIS A 55 -8.38 3.06 -6.48
CA HIS A 55 -8.71 1.65 -6.53
C HIS A 55 -8.25 0.88 -5.30
N PHE A 56 -7.01 1.13 -4.86
CA PHE A 56 -6.48 0.48 -3.66
C PHE A 56 -7.29 0.83 -2.41
N VAL A 57 -7.54 2.12 -2.18
CA VAL A 57 -8.37 2.60 -1.06
C VAL A 57 -9.78 1.98 -1.12
N LYS A 58 -10.43 1.96 -2.29
CA LYS A 58 -11.76 1.37 -2.46
C LYS A 58 -11.77 -0.12 -2.11
N MET A 59 -10.79 -0.88 -2.60
CA MET A 59 -10.68 -2.31 -2.30
C MET A 59 -10.41 -2.56 -0.81
N SER A 60 -9.52 -1.77 -0.19
CA SER A 60 -9.27 -1.85 1.25
C SER A 60 -10.54 -1.53 2.06
N LEU A 61 -11.30 -0.49 1.69
CA LEU A 61 -12.56 -0.17 2.37
C LEU A 61 -13.61 -1.29 2.22
N PHE A 62 -13.68 -1.93 1.06
CA PHE A 62 -14.55 -3.08 0.86
C PHE A 62 -14.14 -4.27 1.74
N LEU A 63 -12.84 -4.58 1.79
CA LEU A 63 -12.30 -5.63 2.68
C LEU A 63 -12.56 -5.32 4.16
N ARG A 64 -12.47 -4.04 4.55
CA ARG A 64 -12.82 -3.58 5.91
C ARG A 64 -14.27 -3.91 6.23
N GLU A 65 -15.19 -3.61 5.32
CA GLU A 65 -16.62 -3.90 5.52
C GLU A 65 -16.89 -5.40 5.66
N LEU A 66 -16.21 -6.23 4.86
CA LEU A 66 -16.32 -7.69 4.96
C LEU A 66 -15.78 -8.23 6.30
N SER A 67 -14.64 -7.70 6.76
CA SER A 67 -14.05 -8.00 8.07
C SER A 67 -14.99 -7.60 9.21
N GLN A 68 -15.56 -6.38 9.17
CA GLN A 68 -16.51 -5.89 10.18
C GLN A 68 -17.79 -6.76 10.28
N LYS A 69 -18.19 -7.40 9.18
CA LYS A 69 -19.32 -8.32 9.12
C LYS A 69 -18.95 -9.78 9.44
N ASN A 70 -17.70 -10.03 9.85
CA ASN A 70 -17.16 -11.36 10.18
C ASN A 70 -17.25 -12.37 9.03
N TYR A 71 -17.09 -11.92 7.77
CA TYR A 71 -17.08 -12.83 6.61
C TYR A 71 -15.75 -13.58 6.44
N PHE A 72 -14.69 -13.17 7.13
CA PHE A 72 -13.37 -13.78 7.03
C PHE A 72 -13.06 -14.63 8.27
N SER A 73 -12.36 -15.75 8.05
CA SER A 73 -11.71 -16.45 9.14
C SER A 73 -10.48 -15.67 9.60
N ARG A 74 -9.97 -15.99 10.80
CA ARG A 74 -8.73 -15.40 11.33
C ARG A 74 -7.55 -15.55 10.36
N GLU A 75 -7.42 -16.73 9.76
CA GLU A 75 -6.38 -17.04 8.78
C GLU A 75 -6.50 -16.15 7.54
N SER A 76 -7.70 -16.03 6.97
CA SER A 76 -7.94 -15.15 5.83
C SER A 76 -7.65 -13.68 6.15
N GLU A 77 -7.98 -13.22 7.36
CA GLU A 77 -7.64 -11.85 7.76
C GLU A 77 -6.13 -11.59 7.81
N LEU A 78 -5.33 -12.56 8.26
CA LEU A 78 -3.87 -12.46 8.28
C LEU A 78 -3.28 -12.43 6.87
N GLU A 79 -3.74 -13.32 5.99
CA GLU A 79 -3.30 -13.35 4.59
C GLU A 79 -3.62 -12.03 3.89
N ILE A 80 -4.84 -11.52 4.05
CA ILE A 80 -5.26 -10.26 3.45
C ILE A 80 -4.48 -9.09 4.05
N ALA A 81 -4.22 -9.09 5.35
CA ALA A 81 -3.38 -8.07 6.00
C ALA A 81 -1.98 -8.01 5.38
N GLY A 82 -1.36 -9.17 5.14
CA GLY A 82 -0.08 -9.26 4.44
C GLY A 82 -0.15 -8.59 3.06
N VAL A 83 -1.15 -8.94 2.26
CA VAL A 83 -1.35 -8.35 0.92
C VAL A 83 -1.54 -6.84 0.98
N VAL A 84 -2.34 -6.33 1.92
CA VAL A 84 -2.60 -4.90 2.07
C VAL A 84 -1.33 -4.15 2.48
N VAL A 85 -0.59 -4.65 3.47
CA VAL A 85 0.60 -3.96 4.00
C VAL A 85 1.74 -4.00 2.99
N LEU A 86 2.00 -5.16 2.39
CA LEU A 86 3.06 -5.33 1.38
C LEU A 86 2.72 -4.55 0.10
N GLY A 87 1.47 -4.63 -0.36
CA GLY A 87 1.01 -3.85 -1.51
C GLY A 87 1.03 -2.33 -1.26
N LEU A 88 1.02 -1.91 0.01
CA LEU A 88 1.21 -0.51 0.39
C LEU A 88 2.70 -0.15 0.50
N SER A 89 3.57 -1.05 0.94
CA SER A 89 5.03 -0.81 1.07
C SER A 89 5.77 -0.82 -0.27
N GLU A 90 5.24 -1.48 -1.28
CA GLU A 90 5.74 -1.40 -2.65
C GLU A 90 5.42 -0.05 -3.32
N ARG A 91 4.48 0.72 -2.75
CA ARG A 91 4.13 2.04 -3.30
C ARG A 91 5.17 3.06 -2.93
N HIS A 92 5.52 3.88 -3.89
CA HIS A 92 6.43 4.99 -3.67
C HIS A 92 5.69 6.19 -3.05
N PHE A 93 5.97 6.46 -1.79
CA PHE A 93 5.48 7.65 -1.10
C PHE A 93 6.35 8.85 -1.48
N ILE A 94 5.72 9.95 -1.90
CA ILE A 94 6.43 11.20 -2.13
C ILE A 94 6.71 11.83 -0.77
N ASN A 95 7.99 11.97 -0.42
CA ASN A 95 8.39 12.74 0.75
C ASN A 95 8.36 14.23 0.40
N LEU A 96 7.22 14.87 0.67
CA LEU A 96 7.05 16.32 0.50
C LEU A 96 7.60 17.03 1.73
N GLU A 97 8.76 17.67 1.60
CA GLU A 97 9.28 18.59 2.61
C GLU A 97 8.74 19.99 2.29
N ALA A 98 8.12 20.68 3.24
CA ALA A 98 7.68 22.06 3.07
C ALA A 98 8.56 22.99 3.90
N ASP A 99 9.11 24.03 3.28
CA ASP A 99 9.79 25.12 3.97
C ASP A 99 9.13 26.47 3.62
N SER A 100 9.71 27.57 4.09
CA SER A 100 9.20 28.94 3.83
C SER A 100 9.13 29.31 2.35
N SER A 101 9.69 28.50 1.44
CA SER A 101 9.62 28.69 -0.01
C SER A 101 8.67 27.73 -0.73
N GLY A 102 7.87 26.95 0.01
CA GLY A 102 6.84 26.05 -0.52
C GLY A 102 7.20 24.57 -0.44
N TYR A 103 6.44 23.73 -1.14
CA TYR A 103 6.64 22.27 -1.18
C TYR A 103 7.86 21.93 -2.06
N LYS A 104 8.81 21.18 -1.49
CA LYS A 104 10.00 20.67 -2.15
C LYS A 104 10.01 19.15 -2.12
N GLU A 105 10.07 18.54 -3.29
CA GLU A 105 10.39 17.12 -3.45
C GLU A 105 11.91 16.96 -3.54
N LYS A 106 12.51 16.11 -2.70
CA LYS A 106 13.93 15.74 -2.81
C LYS A 106 14.12 14.95 -4.11
N ARG A 107 14.66 15.63 -5.14
CA ARG A 107 15.09 15.13 -6.47
C ARG A 107 14.87 13.62 -6.68
N LEU A 108 13.76 13.26 -7.32
CA LEU A 108 13.63 12.00 -8.04
C LEU A 108 13.45 12.29 -9.53
N ILE A 109 14.05 11.42 -10.34
CA ILE A 109 14.48 11.61 -11.72
C ILE A 109 13.29 12.05 -12.61
N LYS A 110 13.50 13.10 -13.43
CA LYS A 110 12.47 13.68 -14.32
C LYS A 110 12.12 12.82 -15.53
N GLU A 111 12.98 11.87 -15.91
CA GLU A 111 12.82 11.07 -17.13
C GLU A 111 11.72 9.99 -17.07
N PRO A 112 11.56 9.20 -15.99
CA PRO A 112 10.47 8.23 -15.88
C PRO A 112 9.10 8.88 -16.01
N ILE A 113 8.88 10.02 -15.35
CA ILE A 113 7.57 10.70 -15.33
C ILE A 113 7.14 11.11 -16.75
N LEU A 114 8.07 11.66 -17.53
CA LEU A 114 7.79 12.07 -18.91
C LEU A 114 7.50 10.89 -19.84
N ASN A 115 8.20 9.77 -19.64
CA ASN A 115 8.04 8.56 -20.44
C ASN A 115 6.73 7.81 -20.09
N TRP A 116 6.30 7.91 -18.83
CA TRP A 116 5.05 7.33 -18.35
C TRP A 116 3.83 8.15 -18.78
N ALA A 117 3.92 9.48 -18.80
CA ALA A 117 2.88 10.34 -19.37
C ALA A 117 2.61 10.02 -20.86
N LYS A 118 3.67 9.71 -21.63
CA LYS A 118 3.54 9.26 -23.03
C LYS A 118 2.81 7.90 -23.15
N LYS A 119 3.12 6.94 -22.28
CA LYS A 119 2.44 5.62 -22.28
C LYS A 119 0.97 5.72 -21.84
N LEU A 120 0.66 6.65 -20.93
CA LEU A 120 -0.70 6.94 -20.49
C LEU A 120 -1.57 7.52 -21.62
N ILE A 121 -1.00 8.43 -22.43
CA ILE A 121 -1.66 8.99 -23.63
C ILE A 121 -1.86 7.92 -24.71
N MET A 122 -0.98 6.90 -24.79
CA MET A 122 -1.08 5.79 -25.75
C MET A 122 -1.97 4.62 -25.29
N GLY A 123 -2.71 4.74 -24.18
CA GLY A 123 -3.71 3.75 -23.75
C GLY A 123 -3.17 2.36 -23.40
N THR A 124 -1.86 2.21 -23.20
CA THR A 124 -1.17 0.93 -22.99
C THR A 124 -0.75 0.74 -21.54
N LEU A 125 -1.69 0.86 -20.59
CA LEU A 125 -1.45 0.54 -19.19
C LEU A 125 -2.28 -0.67 -18.76
N ILE A 126 -1.62 -1.83 -18.85
CA ILE A 126 -1.95 -3.00 -18.06
C ILE A 126 -1.79 -2.61 -16.59
N THR A 127 -2.88 -2.75 -15.84
CA THR A 127 -3.08 -2.30 -14.46
C THR A 127 -1.98 -2.81 -13.51
N PRO A 128 -1.54 -2.04 -12.51
CA PRO A 128 -0.57 -2.48 -11.48
C PRO A 128 -0.97 -3.79 -10.78
N PHE A 129 -2.28 -4.09 -10.72
CA PHE A 129 -2.83 -5.33 -10.17
C PHE A 129 -2.48 -6.58 -10.99
N ILE A 130 -2.36 -6.47 -12.31
CA ILE A 130 -1.93 -7.59 -13.17
C ILE A 130 -0.44 -7.86 -12.95
N MET A 131 0.38 -6.82 -12.82
CA MET A 131 1.81 -6.97 -12.47
C MET A 131 2.00 -7.60 -11.09
N LEU A 132 1.20 -7.20 -10.09
CA LEU A 132 1.23 -7.79 -8.74
C LEU A 132 0.82 -9.28 -8.75
N LEU A 133 -0.21 -9.63 -9.53
CA LEU A 133 -0.67 -11.01 -9.72
C LEU A 133 0.35 -11.88 -10.46
N GLU A 134 1.03 -11.35 -11.46
CA GLU A 134 2.09 -12.06 -12.18
C GLU A 134 3.34 -12.25 -11.33
N PHE A 135 3.73 -11.24 -10.55
CA PHE A 135 4.84 -11.34 -9.59
C PHE A 135 4.57 -12.42 -8.53
N TRP A 136 3.37 -12.43 -7.96
CA TRP A 136 2.95 -13.44 -6.99
C TRP A 136 2.94 -14.86 -7.58
N LYS A 137 2.47 -15.04 -8.81
CA LYS A 137 2.54 -16.33 -9.51
C LYS A 137 3.98 -16.81 -9.73
N SER A 138 4.90 -15.91 -10.09
CA SER A 138 6.31 -16.22 -10.32
C SER A 138 7.01 -16.71 -9.04
N SER A 139 6.69 -16.12 -7.89
CA SER A 139 7.26 -16.49 -6.58
C SER A 139 6.83 -17.86 -6.02
N ARG A 140 5.85 -18.54 -6.63
CA ARG A 140 5.40 -19.89 -6.23
C ARG A 140 5.92 -21.02 -7.13
N SER A 141 6.64 -20.68 -8.20
CA SER A 141 7.18 -21.64 -9.18
C SER A 141 8.68 -21.95 -9.03
N SER A 142 9.30 -21.54 -7.91
CA SER A 142 10.70 -21.82 -7.56
C SER A 142 10.81 -22.57 -6.24
#